data_AF-A0A957TFC9-F1
#
_entry.id   AF-A0A957TFC9-F1
#
_cell.length_a   1.000
_cell.length_b   1.000
_cell.length_c   1.000
_cell.angle_alpha   90.00
_cell.angle_beta   90.00
_cell.angle_gamma   90.00
#
_symmetry.space_group_name_H-M   'P 1'
#
loop_
_entity.id
_entity.type
_entity.pdbx_description
1 polymer ?
#
loop_
_entity_poly.entity_id
_entity_poly.type
_entity_poly.pdbx_seq_one_letter_code
_entity_poly.pdbx_strand_id
1 'polypeptide(L)'
;MNKRNILIVGDVIVLALLTIVGFATHGETGTSFLPRMAAAFIPVAFGWFVLAPQLGLFNEEIITAPKNLQRILFAFLFVAPLAVMLRAAWLNTAGIPVFALALGSSNAIGMVVWRWLYIFIARRMK
;
A
#
# COMPACT_ATOMS: atom_id res chain seq x y z
N MET A 1 16.29 -5.55 -14.45
CA MET A 1 14.91 -5.74 -13.96
C MET A 1 13.98 -4.93 -14.84
N ASN A 2 12.85 -5.47 -15.32
CA ASN A 2 11.93 -4.71 -16.19
C ASN A 2 11.15 -3.65 -15.37
N LYS A 3 10.52 -2.69 -16.06
CA LYS A 3 9.77 -1.58 -15.43
C LYS A 3 8.70 -2.07 -14.47
N ARG A 4 7.93 -3.09 -14.88
CA ARG A 4 6.89 -3.73 -14.07
C ARG A 4 7.44 -4.32 -12.76
N ASN A 5 8.58 -4.98 -12.79
CA ASN A 5 9.18 -5.56 -11.60
C ASN A 5 9.68 -4.46 -10.64
N ILE A 6 10.24 -3.36 -11.16
CA ILE A 6 10.62 -2.19 -10.33
C ILE A 6 9.39 -1.61 -9.63
N LEU A 7 8.29 -1.47 -10.37
CA LEU A 7 7.02 -1.00 -9.82
C LEU A 7 6.53 -1.90 -8.68
N ILE A 8 6.42 -3.21 -8.92
CA ILE A 8 5.90 -4.19 -7.95
C ILE A 8 6.79 -4.27 -6.72
N VAL A 9 8.12 -4.34 -6.90
CA VAL A 9 9.06 -4.37 -5.77
C VAL A 9 8.96 -3.09 -4.96
N GLY A 10 8.87 -1.93 -5.62
CA GLY A 10 8.68 -0.66 -4.93
C GLY A 10 7.36 -0.57 -4.17
N ASP A 11 6.27 -1.14 -4.68
CA ASP A 11 5.00 -1.23 -3.95
C ASP A 11 5.17 -1.97 -2.64
N VAL A 12 5.77 -3.15 -2.71
CA VAL A 12 6.01 -4.00 -1.54
C VAL A 12 6.87 -3.24 -0.52
N ILE A 13 7.93 -2.57 -0.98
CA ILE A 13 8.83 -1.78 -0.12
C ILE A 13 8.06 -0.64 0.54
N VAL A 14 7.27 0.14 -0.21
CA VAL A 14 6.54 1.29 0.32
C VAL A 14 5.49 0.85 1.33
N LEU A 15 4.72 -0.19 1.03
CA LEU A 15 3.74 -0.74 1.97
C LEU A 15 4.42 -1.26 3.26
N ALA A 16 5.57 -1.93 3.13
CA ALA A 16 6.34 -2.41 4.28
C ALA A 16 6.88 -1.24 5.12
N LEU A 17 7.50 -0.23 4.49
CA LEU A 17 8.04 0.94 5.16
C LEU A 17 6.95 1.72 5.89
N LEU A 18 5.80 1.96 5.26
CA LEU A 18 4.69 2.67 5.91
C LEU A 18 4.11 1.87 7.07
N THR A 19 4.07 0.54 6.96
CA THR A 19 3.68 -0.30 8.09
C THR A 19 4.66 -0.13 9.26
N ILE A 20 5.97 -0.24 9.00
CA ILE A 20 7.01 -0.07 10.03
C ILE A 20 6.94 1.32 10.66
N VAL A 21 6.79 2.38 9.87
CA VAL A 21 6.63 3.76 10.35
C VAL A 21 5.39 3.87 11.24
N GLY A 22 4.26 3.28 10.85
CA GLY A 22 3.04 3.26 11.67
C GLY A 22 3.29 2.65 13.06
N PHE A 23 3.97 1.51 13.13
CA PHE A 23 4.34 0.89 14.41
C PHE A 23 5.31 1.76 15.22
N ALA A 24 6.31 2.35 14.57
CA ALA A 24 7.25 3.27 15.22
C ALA A 24 6.54 4.51 15.81
N THR A 25 5.52 5.06 15.13
CA THR A 25 4.73 6.19 15.66
C THR A 25 3.91 5.83 16.90
N HIS A 26 3.64 4.55 17.14
CA HIS A 26 3.01 4.04 18.36
C HIS A 26 4.03 3.60 19.43
N GLY A 27 5.33 3.88 19.23
CA GLY A 27 6.39 3.49 20.17
C GLY A 27 6.78 2.02 20.10
N GLU A 28 6.31 1.29 19.09
CA GLU A 28 6.59 -0.14 18.93
C GLU A 28 7.87 -0.35 18.10
N THR A 29 9.03 -0.36 18.77
CA THR A 29 10.35 -0.45 18.12
C THR A 29 11.12 -1.76 18.38
N GLY A 30 10.63 -2.61 19.29
CA GLY A 30 11.22 -3.92 19.58
C GLY A 30 10.86 -5.01 18.56
N THR A 31 11.32 -6.25 18.71
CA THR A 31 10.95 -7.34 17.76
C THR A 31 9.58 -7.96 18.04
N SER A 32 8.97 -7.67 19.20
CA SER A 32 7.66 -8.20 19.59
C SER A 32 6.50 -7.70 18.74
N PHE A 33 6.66 -6.62 17.96
CA PHE A 33 5.61 -6.12 17.07
C PHE A 33 5.49 -6.91 15.76
N LEU A 34 6.48 -7.75 15.40
CA LEU A 34 6.52 -8.45 14.11
C LEU A 34 5.24 -9.24 13.76
N PRO A 35 4.60 -9.99 14.68
CA PRO A 35 3.33 -10.66 14.36
C PRO A 35 2.20 -9.67 14.04
N ARG A 36 2.11 -8.56 14.78
CA ARG A 36 1.12 -7.51 14.53
C ARG A 36 1.43 -6.73 13.25
N MET A 37 2.72 -6.55 12.94
CA MET A 37 3.19 -6.00 11.67
C MET A 37 2.71 -6.84 10.51
N ALA A 38 2.92 -8.17 10.58
CA ALA A 38 2.48 -9.10 9.55
C ALA A 38 0.96 -9.04 9.36
N ALA A 39 0.21 -8.99 10.47
CA ALA A 39 -1.25 -8.84 10.46
C ALA A 39 -1.75 -7.48 9.93
N ALA A 40 -0.88 -6.47 9.77
CA ALA A 40 -1.21 -5.21 9.11
C ALA A 40 -0.74 -5.19 7.65
N PHE A 41 0.53 -5.55 7.43
CA PHE A 41 1.18 -5.53 6.12
C PHE A 41 0.56 -6.52 5.14
N ILE A 42 0.37 -7.79 5.53
CA ILE A 42 -0.09 -8.84 4.63
C ILE A 42 -1.51 -8.53 4.12
N PRO A 43 -2.49 -8.15 4.95
CA PRO A 43 -3.81 -7.76 4.47
C PRO A 43 -3.81 -6.56 3.52
N VAL A 44 -2.98 -5.54 3.78
CA VAL A 44 -2.86 -4.37 2.89
C VAL A 44 -2.24 -4.76 1.56
N ALA A 45 -1.14 -5.51 1.59
CA ALA A 45 -0.48 -6.00 0.38
C ALA A 45 -1.43 -6.88 -0.44
N PHE A 46 -2.14 -7.80 0.21
CA PHE A 46 -3.16 -8.63 -0.42
C PHE A 46 -4.24 -7.77 -1.08
N GLY A 47 -4.85 -6.85 -0.33
CA GLY A 47 -5.88 -5.96 -0.88
C GLY A 47 -5.37 -5.13 -2.05
N TRP A 48 -4.16 -4.59 -1.95
CA TRP A 48 -3.51 -3.82 -3.01
C TRP A 48 -3.33 -4.65 -4.28
N PHE A 49 -2.71 -5.83 -4.18
CA PHE A 49 -2.47 -6.66 -5.36
C PHE A 49 -3.73 -7.31 -5.92
N VAL A 50 -4.79 -7.42 -5.11
CA VAL A 50 -6.11 -7.86 -5.57
C VAL A 50 -6.90 -6.76 -6.26
N LEU A 51 -6.76 -5.48 -5.89
CA LEU A 51 -7.63 -4.39 -6.38
C LEU A 51 -6.94 -3.39 -7.33
N ALA A 52 -5.63 -3.22 -7.20
CA ALA A 52 -4.85 -2.33 -8.05
C ALA A 52 -4.88 -2.71 -9.55
N PRO A 53 -4.81 -4.02 -9.94
CA PRO A 53 -4.88 -4.40 -11.35
C PRO A 53 -6.16 -3.94 -12.07
N GLN A 54 -7.30 -4.01 -11.39
CA GLN A 54 -8.64 -3.68 -11.90
C GLN A 54 -8.77 -2.18 -12.18
N LEU A 55 -7.96 -1.37 -11.50
CA LEU A 55 -7.88 0.07 -11.72
C LEU A 55 -6.79 0.45 -12.75
N GLY A 56 -6.11 -0.54 -13.33
CA GLY A 56 -5.06 -0.35 -14.31
C GLY A 56 -3.73 0.10 -13.70
N LEU A 57 -3.53 -0.06 -12.38
CA LEU A 57 -2.34 0.43 -11.67
C LEU A 57 -1.07 -0.40 -11.90
N PHE A 58 -1.12 -1.36 -12.81
CA PHE A 58 0.01 -2.12 -13.35
C PHE A 58 0.12 -2.04 -14.88
N ASN A 59 -0.70 -1.21 -15.53
CA ASN A 59 -0.60 -0.92 -16.96
C ASN A 59 0.30 0.31 -17.18
N GLU A 60 1.39 0.13 -17.92
CA GLU A 60 2.42 1.16 -18.15
C GLU A 60 1.85 2.46 -18.74
N GLU A 61 0.92 2.39 -19.68
CA GLU A 61 0.31 3.57 -20.31
C GLU A 61 -0.51 4.39 -19.30
N ILE A 62 -1.13 3.71 -18.34
CA ILE A 62 -1.94 4.34 -17.30
C ILE A 62 -1.03 4.94 -16.22
N ILE A 63 -0.07 4.18 -15.69
CA ILE A 63 0.73 4.57 -14.53
C ILE A 63 1.80 5.61 -14.84
N THR A 64 2.19 5.78 -16.10
CA THR A 64 3.19 6.79 -16.50
C THR A 64 2.59 8.19 -16.71
N ALA A 65 1.25 8.30 -16.69
CA ALA A 65 0.51 9.55 -16.82
C ALA A 65 0.17 10.15 -15.44
N PRO A 66 0.72 11.33 -15.04
CA PRO A 66 0.50 11.90 -13.70
C PRO A 66 -0.96 12.14 -13.33
N LYS A 67 -1.80 12.47 -14.32
CA LYS A 67 -3.25 12.64 -14.11
C LYS A 67 -3.94 11.38 -13.55
N ASN A 68 -3.35 10.20 -13.71
CA ASN A 68 -3.93 8.94 -13.24
C ASN A 68 -3.57 8.59 -11.79
N LEU A 69 -2.74 9.39 -11.10
CA LEU A 69 -2.34 9.10 -9.71
C LEU A 69 -3.53 9.05 -8.74
N GLN A 70 -4.60 9.81 -9.01
CA GLN A 70 -5.85 9.76 -8.24
C GLN A 70 -6.49 8.35 -8.18
N ARG A 71 -6.20 7.45 -9.14
CA ARG A 71 -6.66 6.05 -9.12
C ARG A 71 -6.17 5.29 -7.89
N ILE A 72 -5.01 5.68 -7.35
CA ILE A 72 -4.45 5.11 -6.12
C ILE A 72 -5.35 5.44 -4.93
N LEU A 73 -5.84 6.69 -4.85
CA LEU A 73 -6.75 7.10 -3.79
C LEU A 73 -8.05 6.28 -3.84
N PHE A 74 -8.61 6.12 -5.03
CA PHE A 74 -9.79 5.26 -5.25
C PHE A 74 -9.52 3.80 -4.88
N ALA A 75 -8.33 3.26 -5.17
CA ALA A 75 -7.95 1.91 -4.75
C ALA A 75 -8.00 1.78 -3.22
N PHE A 76 -7.44 2.75 -2.49
CA PHE A 76 -7.38 2.71 -1.04
C PHE A 76 -8.72 2.89 -0.33
N LEU A 77 -9.74 3.45 -0.99
CA LEU A 77 -11.12 3.41 -0.49
C LEU A 77 -11.64 1.98 -0.28
N PHE A 78 -11.12 1.02 -1.05
CA PHE A 78 -11.50 -0.39 -0.96
C PHE A 78 -10.43 -1.25 -0.28
N VAL A 79 -9.14 -0.99 -0.54
CA VAL A 79 -8.02 -1.72 0.07
C VAL A 79 -8.04 -1.56 1.59
N ALA A 80 -8.27 -0.36 2.10
CA ALA A 80 -8.23 -0.10 3.54
C ALA A 80 -9.31 -0.86 4.33
N PRO A 81 -10.61 -0.77 4.00
CA PRO A 81 -11.63 -1.55 4.73
C PRO A 81 -11.41 -3.05 4.57
N LEU A 82 -11.04 -3.54 3.38
CA LEU A 82 -10.73 -4.95 3.16
C LEU A 82 -9.57 -5.42 4.06
N ALA A 83 -8.48 -4.66 4.10
CA ALA A 83 -7.32 -5.00 4.93
C ALA A 83 -7.67 -5.02 6.42
N VAL A 84 -8.47 -4.05 6.90
CA VAL A 84 -8.91 -4.03 8.30
C VAL A 84 -9.83 -5.20 8.63
N MET A 85 -10.73 -5.59 7.72
CA MET A 85 -11.57 -6.77 7.91
C MET A 85 -10.75 -8.06 7.97
N LEU A 86 -9.80 -8.24 7.07
CA LEU A 86 -8.90 -9.40 7.05
C LEU A 86 -8.03 -9.45 8.31
N ARG A 87 -7.49 -8.30 8.74
CA ARG A 87 -6.74 -8.19 10.00
C ARG A 87 -7.60 -8.53 11.21
N ALA A 88 -8.83 -8.01 11.26
CA ALA A 88 -9.77 -8.26 12.35
C ALA A 88 -10.12 -9.75 12.45
N ALA A 89 -10.37 -10.40 11.31
CA ALA A 89 -10.58 -11.84 11.23
C ALA A 89 -9.35 -12.63 11.70
N TRP A 90 -8.14 -12.24 11.27
CA TRP A 90 -6.90 -12.89 11.70
C TRP A 90 -6.71 -12.80 13.22
N LEU A 91 -6.85 -11.59 13.78
CA LEU A 91 -6.61 -11.35 15.21
C LEU A 91 -7.79 -11.74 16.10
N ASN A 92 -8.90 -12.21 15.53
CA ASN A 92 -10.17 -12.46 16.22
C ASN A 92 -10.64 -11.24 17.04
N THR A 93 -10.62 -10.06 16.41
CA THR A 93 -11.03 -8.79 17.02
C THR A 93 -12.07 -8.08 16.15
N ALA A 94 -12.71 -7.03 16.67
CA ALA A 94 -13.50 -6.12 15.85
C ALA A 94 -12.62 -5.30 14.89
N GLY A 95 -13.17 -4.96 13.72
CA GLY A 95 -12.55 -4.01 12.79
C GLY A 95 -12.74 -2.57 13.30
N ILE A 96 -11.64 -1.82 13.40
CA ILE A 96 -11.65 -0.46 13.96
C ILE A 96 -11.70 0.56 12.80
N PRO A 97 -12.78 1.36 12.66
CA PRO A 97 -12.92 2.29 11.53
C PRO A 97 -11.83 3.38 11.47
N VAL A 98 -11.46 3.95 12.62
CA VAL A 98 -10.38 4.97 12.66
C VAL A 98 -9.04 4.40 12.20
N PHE A 99 -8.77 3.12 12.49
CA PHE A 99 -7.58 2.44 11.98
C PHE A 99 -7.64 2.28 10.46
N ALA A 100 -8.81 1.96 9.89
CA ALA A 100 -8.98 1.89 8.43
C ALA A 100 -8.70 3.25 7.76
N LEU A 101 -9.17 4.35 8.35
CA LEU A 101 -8.93 5.69 7.82
C LEU A 101 -7.44 6.08 7.89
N ALA A 102 -6.78 5.83 9.02
CA ALA A 102 -5.36 6.13 9.19
C ALA A 102 -4.49 5.25 8.27
N LEU A 103 -4.75 3.94 8.23
CA LEU A 103 -4.06 2.98 7.38
C LEU A 103 -4.26 3.30 5.90
N GLY A 104 -5.50 3.53 5.47
CA GLY A 104 -5.83 3.86 4.09
C GLY A 104 -5.22 5.16 3.63
N SER A 105 -5.38 6.24 4.40
CA SER A 105 -4.87 7.56 4.03
C SER A 105 -3.33 7.59 3.95
N SER A 106 -2.64 7.01 4.94
CA SER A 106 -1.18 6.96 4.96
C SER A 106 -0.61 6.14 3.80
N ASN A 107 -1.17 4.95 3.53
CA ASN A 107 -0.74 4.13 2.40
C ASN A 107 -1.08 4.78 1.05
N ALA A 108 -2.25 5.42 0.92
CA ALA A 108 -2.62 6.14 -0.29
C ALA A 108 -1.62 7.26 -0.61
N ILE A 109 -1.29 8.09 0.38
CA ILE A 109 -0.31 9.18 0.22
C ILE A 109 1.06 8.62 -0.14
N GLY A 110 1.57 7.65 0.61
CA GLY A 110 2.89 7.07 0.35
C GLY A 110 2.97 6.38 -1.03
N MET A 111 1.90 5.71 -1.46
CA MET A 111 1.81 5.10 -2.79
C MET A 111 1.71 6.13 -3.90
N VAL A 112 1.03 7.27 -3.70
CA VAL A 112 1.05 8.39 -4.65
C VAL A 112 2.46 8.96 -4.79
N VAL A 113 3.17 9.16 -3.68
CA VAL A 113 4.57 9.64 -3.70
C VAL A 113 5.46 8.65 -4.45
N TRP A 114 5.35 7.35 -4.14
CA TRP A 114 6.11 6.31 -4.85
C TRP A 114 5.80 6.29 -6.35
N ARG A 115 4.52 6.35 -6.72
CA ARG A 115 4.11 6.35 -8.14
C ARG A 115 4.60 7.57 -8.87
N TRP A 116 4.59 8.73 -8.22
CA TRP A 116 5.19 9.94 -8.76
C TRP A 116 6.69 9.77 -9.01
N LEU A 117 7.45 9.19 -8.06
CA LEU A 117 8.87 8.86 -8.25
C LEU A 117 9.09 7.84 -9.39
N TYR A 118 8.28 6.78 -9.44
CA TYR A 118 8.33 5.76 -10.48
C TYR A 118 8.16 6.35 -11.88
N ILE A 119 7.29 7.35 -12.07
CA ILE A 119 7.11 8.02 -13.37
C ILE A 119 8.43 8.60 -13.88
N PHE A 120 9.26 9.21 -13.02
CA PHE A 120 10.57 9.70 -13.42
C PHE A 120 11.53 8.57 -13.78
N ILE A 121 11.55 7.49 -12.99
CA ILE A 121 12.38 6.32 -13.25
C ILE A 121 12.01 5.69 -14.60
N ALA A 122 10.72 5.43 -14.84
CA ALA A 122 10.21 4.82 -16.06
C ALA A 122 10.51 5.62 -17.33
N ARG A 123 10.53 6.96 -17.23
CA ARG A 123 10.90 7.88 -18.31
C ARG A 123 12.40 7.86 -18.65
N ARG A 124 13.25 7.54 -17.67
CA ARG A 124 14.71 7.43 -17.85
C ARG A 124 15.12 6.07 -18.43
N MET A 125 14.34 5.02 -18.16
CA MET A 125 14.52 3.68 -18.70
C MET A 125 13.94 3.53 -20.13
N LYS A 126 14.13 4.54 -20.98
CA LYS A 126 13.77 4.42 -22.40
C LYS A 126 14.64 3.38 -23.09
#